data_AF-A0A6M5YL13-F1
#
_entry.id   AF-A0A6M5YL13-F1
#
_cell.length_a   1.000
_cell.length_b   1.000
_cell.length_c   1.000
_cell.angle_alpha   90.00
_cell.angle_beta   90.00
_cell.angle_gamma   90.00
#
_symmetry.space_group_name_H-M   'P 1'
#
loop_
_entity.id
_entity.type
_entity.pdbx_description
1 polymer ?
#
loop_
_entity_poly.entity_id
_entity_poly.type
_entity_poly.pdbx_seq_one_letter_code
_entity_poly.pdbx_strand_id
1 'polypeptide(L)'
;MPTVYVNDKPVEIGTQKLNCVQAAELAGVFVPHYCWHEALSVVASCRMCLVEMGDLKDGKVTMQPKVLPGCQTPVKDGTVIVTGEYDKRDKGLPALPYDPAYTKTAALGDRAKKAQADTLEGLLINHPLDCPVCDKAGECKLQDFSYRYGRSESRMVDLKNTPPNKPALSSKITLFTDRCIMCTRCVRFTREISGTAELQVVGRGHHEEIDVFPGRPLENKLAGNVVDLCPVGALGSKDFLYKQRVWYLKTTDGVCNRCSTGCSTYVDANKDIVYRLRARYNPKAQGHFMCDDGRYGYHHANSGERFVRPLTKADGRFKPVVWSSLVPMLATEFATAAQENAAGVVAVLSPFLTVEEAFLFGTYFKSLAPGVRLVMGPVPVIGQDDKYPKNAKGESVEPVKFTVRAEKAPNRLGIEEVLKHLQGEVVPFATVASEAITAMWFAGGYPDPAHLDALVPASWKAPALLVAQDILPTVVTASAKYVLPATTGFEKDGTFVNHAGYIQTFARAVRPPVETRSELQLAHDLLGRRGLVQPAAVRAELAKAVPYFAGLTPEPKPTPQPASV
;
A
#
# COMPACT_ATOMS: atom_id res chain seq x y z
N MET A 1 -20.61 13.35 -29.58
CA MET A 1 -20.38 13.32 -28.11
C MET A 1 -19.55 14.55 -27.75
N PRO A 2 -19.60 15.08 -26.51
CA PRO A 2 -18.71 16.18 -26.12
C PRO A 2 -17.25 15.80 -26.32
N THR A 3 -16.53 16.58 -27.12
CA THR A 3 -15.15 16.31 -27.53
C THR A 3 -14.28 17.52 -27.20
N VAL A 4 -13.13 17.25 -26.59
CA VAL A 4 -12.05 18.21 -26.38
C VAL A 4 -10.88 17.85 -27.28
N TYR A 5 -9.98 18.79 -27.52
CA TYR A 5 -8.80 18.57 -28.35
C TYR A 5 -7.54 18.83 -27.54
N VAL A 6 -6.67 17.83 -27.43
CA VAL A 6 -5.40 17.95 -26.72
C VAL A 6 -4.27 17.78 -27.72
N ASN A 7 -3.49 18.83 -27.97
CA ASN A 7 -2.47 18.86 -29.02
C ASN A 7 -3.01 18.33 -30.36
N ASP A 8 -4.15 18.88 -30.79
CA ASP A 8 -4.96 18.48 -31.95
C ASP A 8 -5.67 17.13 -31.87
N LYS A 9 -5.33 16.26 -30.92
CA LYS A 9 -5.96 14.96 -30.75
C LYS A 9 -7.36 15.10 -30.16
N PRO A 10 -8.43 14.64 -30.85
CA PRO A 10 -9.76 14.63 -30.28
C PRO A 10 -9.84 13.59 -29.14
N VAL A 11 -10.47 13.99 -28.04
CA VAL A 11 -10.68 13.18 -26.84
C VAL A 11 -12.14 13.31 -26.45
N GLU A 12 -12.85 12.19 -26.42
CA GLU A 12 -14.25 12.16 -25.96
C GLU A 12 -14.29 12.17 -24.44
N ILE A 13 -15.03 13.13 -23.87
CA ILE A 13 -15.14 13.30 -22.40
C ILE A 13 -16.48 12.83 -21.83
N GLY A 14 -17.41 12.42 -22.69
CA GLY A 14 -18.74 11.98 -22.30
C GLY A 14 -19.46 13.03 -21.43
N THR A 15 -19.97 12.59 -20.27
CA THR A 15 -20.63 13.46 -19.27
C THR A 15 -19.72 13.87 -18.11
N GLN A 16 -18.42 13.53 -18.18
CA GLN A 16 -17.48 13.76 -17.09
C GLN A 16 -17.13 15.25 -16.97
N LYS A 17 -17.09 15.75 -15.73
CA LYS A 17 -16.59 17.09 -15.43
C LYS A 17 -15.07 17.01 -15.20
N LEU A 18 -14.30 17.21 -16.25
CA LEU A 18 -12.84 17.14 -16.21
C LEU A 18 -12.22 18.54 -16.18
N ASN A 19 -11.01 18.63 -15.63
CA ASN A 19 -10.12 19.78 -15.84
C ASN A 19 -9.13 19.48 -16.99
N CYS A 20 -8.34 20.48 -17.40
CA CYS A 20 -7.40 20.29 -18.51
C CYS A 20 -6.31 19.24 -18.22
N VAL A 21 -5.91 19.02 -16.95
CA VAL A 21 -4.92 17.99 -16.58
C VAL A 21 -5.50 16.59 -16.84
N GLN A 22 -6.73 16.35 -16.38
CA GLN A 22 -7.42 15.07 -16.57
C GLN A 22 -7.76 14.83 -18.04
N ALA A 23 -8.19 15.86 -18.78
CA ALA A 23 -8.43 15.75 -20.22
C ALA A 23 -7.14 15.42 -21.00
N ALA A 24 -6.01 16.02 -20.62
CA ALA A 24 -4.71 15.70 -21.21
C ALA A 24 -4.27 14.27 -20.90
N GLU A 25 -4.53 13.78 -19.68
CA GLU A 25 -4.24 12.40 -19.29
C GLU A 25 -5.03 11.39 -20.14
N LEU A 26 -6.32 11.65 -20.42
CA LEU A 26 -7.11 10.84 -21.36
C LEU A 26 -6.53 10.84 -22.79
N ALA A 27 -5.83 11.90 -23.18
CA ALA A 27 -5.12 11.97 -24.46
C ALA A 27 -3.80 11.20 -24.47
N GLY A 28 -3.30 10.78 -23.30
CA GLY A 28 -1.96 10.22 -23.10
C GLY A 28 -0.86 11.28 -22.94
N VAL A 29 -1.22 12.53 -22.61
CA VAL A 29 -0.28 13.66 -22.47
C VAL A 29 -0.18 14.07 -21.00
N PHE A 30 1.04 14.04 -20.44
CA PHE A 30 1.26 14.44 -19.06
C PHE A 30 1.45 15.97 -18.93
N VAL A 31 0.68 16.59 -18.04
CA VAL A 31 0.84 18.01 -17.67
C VAL A 31 1.50 18.09 -16.29
N PRO A 32 2.69 18.71 -16.15
CA PRO A 32 3.42 18.71 -14.88
C PRO A 32 2.68 19.49 -13.79
N HIS A 33 2.61 18.94 -12.57
CA HIS A 33 1.87 19.56 -11.47
C HIS A 33 2.40 19.15 -10.08
N TYR A 34 2.45 20.12 -9.14
CA TYR A 34 2.84 19.88 -7.74
C TYR A 34 1.70 19.95 -6.74
N CYS A 35 0.80 20.92 -6.85
CA CYS A 35 -0.28 21.07 -5.86
C CYS A 35 -1.48 20.16 -6.17
N TRP A 36 -1.80 19.97 -7.45
CA TRP A 36 -2.96 19.15 -7.83
C TRP A 36 -2.76 17.69 -7.43
N HIS A 37 -3.82 17.08 -6.91
CA HIS A 37 -3.90 15.66 -6.57
C HIS A 37 -5.37 15.27 -6.67
N GLU A 38 -5.69 14.16 -7.32
CA GLU A 38 -7.08 13.77 -7.63
C GLU A 38 -7.99 13.64 -6.40
N ALA A 39 -7.44 13.16 -5.27
CA ALA A 39 -8.18 13.03 -4.01
C ALA A 39 -8.32 14.31 -3.18
N LEU A 40 -7.74 15.45 -3.61
CA LEU A 40 -7.72 16.70 -2.84
C LEU A 40 -8.35 17.85 -3.63
N SER A 41 -8.85 18.87 -2.92
CA SER A 41 -9.43 20.08 -3.53
C SER A 41 -8.42 20.83 -4.43
N VAL A 42 -8.91 21.51 -5.46
CA VAL A 42 -8.03 22.23 -6.41
C VAL A 42 -7.69 23.63 -5.88
N VAL A 43 -6.40 23.99 -5.87
CA VAL A 43 -5.91 25.29 -5.39
C VAL A 43 -5.13 26.11 -6.42
N ALA A 44 -4.60 25.46 -7.46
CA ALA A 44 -3.74 26.07 -8.48
C ALA A 44 -2.56 26.93 -7.94
N SER A 45 -2.09 26.68 -6.70
CA SER A 45 -1.08 27.52 -6.04
C SER A 45 0.29 27.43 -6.71
N CYS A 46 0.71 26.22 -7.13
CA CYS A 46 2.07 26.01 -7.65
C CYS A 46 2.31 26.48 -9.09
N ARG A 47 1.24 26.76 -9.86
CA ARG A 47 1.30 27.15 -11.29
C ARG A 47 2.07 26.24 -12.26
N MET A 48 2.57 25.08 -11.84
CA MET A 48 3.32 24.17 -12.72
C MET A 48 2.46 23.62 -13.89
N CYS A 49 1.14 23.51 -13.72
CA CYS A 49 0.23 22.95 -14.73
C CYS A 49 -0.25 23.96 -15.79
N LEU A 50 0.49 25.05 -16.02
CA LEU A 50 0.08 26.06 -16.99
C LEU A 50 0.07 25.47 -18.40
N VAL A 51 -1.05 25.66 -19.10
CA VAL A 51 -1.29 25.22 -20.48
C VAL A 51 -1.87 26.38 -21.29
N GLU A 52 -1.71 26.30 -22.60
CA GLU A 52 -2.44 27.17 -23.53
C GLU A 52 -3.82 26.55 -23.76
N MET A 53 -4.88 27.37 -23.73
CA MET A 53 -6.26 26.90 -23.86
C MET A 53 -7.04 27.81 -24.80
N GLY A 54 -7.94 27.23 -25.58
CA GLY A 54 -8.87 27.92 -26.45
C GLY A 54 -10.17 27.16 -26.62
N ASP A 55 -11.04 27.68 -27.49
CA ASP A 55 -12.27 27.01 -27.91
C ASP A 55 -12.28 26.90 -29.45
N LEU A 56 -12.64 25.72 -29.97
CA LEU A 56 -12.98 25.49 -31.37
C LEU A 56 -14.46 25.81 -31.58
N LYS A 57 -14.74 26.87 -32.34
CA LYS A 57 -16.10 27.29 -32.72
C LYS A 57 -16.13 27.68 -34.19
N ASP A 58 -17.18 27.30 -34.89
CA ASP A 58 -17.40 27.64 -36.31
C ASP A 58 -16.19 27.33 -37.22
N GLY A 59 -15.49 26.23 -36.94
CA GLY A 59 -14.31 25.80 -37.69
C GLY A 59 -13.05 26.63 -37.44
N LYS A 60 -13.00 27.48 -36.40
CA LYS A 60 -11.82 28.27 -36.02
C LYS A 60 -11.46 28.08 -34.55
N VAL A 61 -10.18 27.93 -34.25
CA VAL A 61 -9.69 27.92 -32.86
C VAL A 61 -9.39 29.33 -32.39
N THR A 62 -10.04 29.73 -31.31
CA THR A 62 -9.76 31.00 -30.61
C THR A 62 -9.07 30.71 -29.29
N MET A 63 -7.76 30.99 -29.22
CA MET A 63 -6.94 30.78 -28.03
C MET A 63 -7.05 31.95 -27.05
N GLN A 64 -6.95 31.65 -25.76
CA GLN A 64 -6.84 32.66 -24.70
C GLN A 64 -5.48 33.37 -24.78
N PRO A 65 -5.42 34.69 -24.53
CA PRO A 65 -4.18 35.45 -24.64
C PRO A 65 -3.12 35.08 -23.59
N LYS A 66 -3.53 34.41 -22.50
CA LYS A 66 -2.67 33.97 -21.40
C LYS A 66 -2.76 32.47 -21.21
N VAL A 67 -1.68 31.87 -20.72
CA VAL A 67 -1.70 30.50 -20.21
C VAL A 67 -2.58 30.40 -18.97
N LEU A 68 -3.27 29.28 -18.81
CA LEU A 68 -4.22 29.04 -17.73
C LEU A 68 -3.80 27.83 -16.88
N PRO A 69 -4.09 27.85 -15.57
CA PRO A 69 -3.79 26.71 -14.71
C PRO A 69 -4.68 25.52 -15.09
N GLY A 70 -4.09 24.50 -15.72
CA GLY A 70 -4.84 23.35 -16.23
C GLY A 70 -5.62 22.61 -15.15
N CYS A 71 -5.11 22.55 -13.92
CA CYS A 71 -5.77 21.84 -12.83
C CYS A 71 -7.10 22.46 -12.37
N GLN A 72 -7.29 23.78 -12.56
CA GLN A 72 -8.48 24.53 -12.13
C GLN A 72 -9.40 24.85 -13.30
N THR A 73 -8.91 24.77 -14.53
CA THR A 73 -9.67 25.14 -15.72
C THR A 73 -10.55 23.95 -16.15
N PRO A 74 -11.89 24.04 -16.03
CA PRO A 74 -12.77 22.99 -16.50
C PRO A 74 -12.82 22.95 -18.03
N VAL A 75 -13.00 21.76 -18.60
CA VAL A 75 -13.16 21.58 -20.04
C VAL A 75 -14.63 21.43 -20.41
N LYS A 76 -14.97 21.80 -21.64
CA LYS A 76 -16.31 21.66 -22.24
C LYS A 76 -16.15 21.22 -23.70
N ASP A 77 -17.26 20.88 -24.35
CA ASP A 77 -17.25 20.57 -25.77
C ASP A 77 -16.56 21.68 -26.59
N GLY A 78 -15.67 21.29 -27.50
CA GLY A 78 -14.87 22.19 -28.30
C GLY A 78 -13.66 22.82 -27.59
N THR A 79 -13.39 22.53 -26.31
CA THR A 79 -12.18 23.05 -25.65
C THR A 79 -10.92 22.51 -26.32
N VAL A 80 -9.99 23.40 -26.64
CA VAL A 80 -8.67 23.09 -27.21
C VAL A 80 -7.61 23.33 -26.13
N ILE A 81 -6.75 22.35 -25.92
CA ILE A 81 -5.65 22.36 -24.94
C ILE A 81 -4.35 22.14 -25.71
N VAL A 82 -3.43 23.09 -25.56
CA VAL A 82 -2.08 23.02 -26.14
C VAL A 82 -1.09 22.96 -24.97
N THR A 83 -0.42 21.82 -24.83
CA THR A 83 0.54 21.57 -23.74
C THR A 83 1.95 22.02 -24.12
N GLY A 84 2.86 22.06 -23.15
CA GLY A 84 4.27 22.35 -23.39
C GLY A 84 5.02 21.30 -24.23
N GLU A 85 4.36 20.19 -24.57
CA GLU A 85 4.87 19.12 -25.43
C GLU A 85 4.13 19.04 -26.78
N TYR A 86 3.55 20.16 -27.24
CA TYR A 86 2.85 20.22 -28.52
C TYR A 86 3.76 19.83 -29.71
N ASP A 87 5.06 20.06 -29.61
CA ASP A 87 6.07 19.62 -30.58
C ASP A 87 6.10 18.09 -30.77
N LYS A 88 5.65 17.33 -29.76
CA LYS A 88 5.53 15.87 -29.76
C LYS A 88 4.13 15.37 -30.14
N ARG A 89 3.25 16.24 -30.65
CA ARG A 89 1.89 15.84 -31.09
C ARG A 89 1.92 14.74 -32.15
N ASP A 90 0.79 14.06 -32.31
CA ASP A 90 0.60 13.10 -33.40
C ASP A 90 0.55 13.84 -34.76
N LYS A 91 1.63 13.72 -35.53
CA LYS A 91 1.74 14.35 -36.86
C LYS A 91 0.87 13.69 -37.93
N GLY A 92 0.30 12.51 -37.64
CA GLY A 92 -0.73 11.89 -38.47
C GLY A 92 -2.08 12.60 -38.40
N LEU A 93 -2.30 13.42 -37.37
CA LEU A 93 -3.47 14.27 -37.25
C LEU A 93 -3.20 15.67 -37.82
N PRO A 94 -4.14 16.23 -38.61
CA PRO A 94 -4.01 17.59 -39.09
C PRO A 94 -3.99 18.56 -37.91
N ALA A 95 -3.19 19.62 -38.01
CA ALA A 95 -3.23 20.69 -37.04
C ALA A 95 -4.61 21.36 -37.08
N LEU A 96 -5.14 21.72 -35.91
CA LEU A 96 -6.38 22.48 -35.86
C LEU A 96 -6.22 23.87 -36.51
N PRO A 97 -7.33 24.50 -36.95
CA PRO A 97 -7.29 25.82 -37.58
C PRO A 97 -7.06 26.94 -36.55
N TYR A 98 -5.83 27.04 -36.05
CA TYR A 98 -5.38 28.08 -35.13
C TYR A 98 -5.36 29.45 -35.80
N ASP A 99 -5.73 30.50 -35.05
CA ASP A 99 -5.62 31.87 -35.53
C ASP A 99 -4.16 32.21 -35.86
N PRO A 100 -3.84 32.60 -37.12
CA PRO A 100 -2.48 32.96 -37.52
C PRO A 100 -1.88 34.10 -36.69
N ALA A 101 -2.71 35.01 -36.16
CA ALA A 101 -2.25 36.08 -35.28
C ALA A 101 -1.73 35.54 -33.94
N TYR A 102 -2.30 34.43 -33.44
CA TYR A 102 -1.86 33.80 -32.20
C TYR A 102 -0.49 33.14 -32.38
N THR A 103 -0.31 32.39 -33.47
CA THR A 103 0.93 31.65 -33.78
C THR A 103 2.06 32.53 -34.33
N LYS A 104 1.79 33.81 -34.63
CA LYS A 104 2.81 34.75 -35.14
C LYS A 104 3.92 35.06 -34.12
N THR A 105 3.59 35.03 -32.83
CA THR A 105 4.48 35.51 -31.76
C THR A 105 5.29 34.40 -31.07
N ALA A 106 4.79 33.17 -31.08
CA ALA A 106 5.44 32.00 -30.52
C ALA A 106 4.82 30.74 -31.16
N ALA A 107 5.59 29.65 -31.24
CA ALA A 107 5.00 28.38 -31.64
C ALA A 107 4.02 27.88 -30.57
N LEU A 108 3.07 27.04 -30.98
CA LEU A 108 2.12 26.42 -30.07
C LEU A 108 2.85 25.59 -29.02
N GLY A 109 2.53 25.82 -27.74
CA GLY A 109 3.15 25.14 -26.61
C GLY A 109 4.35 25.89 -26.03
N ASP A 110 5.00 26.79 -26.79
CA ASP A 110 6.17 27.54 -26.30
C ASP A 110 5.82 28.42 -25.10
N ARG A 111 4.61 28.99 -25.06
CA ARG A 111 4.19 29.83 -23.93
C ARG A 111 3.97 28.97 -22.69
N ALA A 112 3.36 27.80 -22.84
CA ALA A 112 3.21 26.84 -21.75
C ALA A 112 4.58 26.36 -21.23
N LYS A 113 5.47 25.95 -22.13
CA LYS A 113 6.84 25.50 -21.81
C LYS A 113 7.64 26.59 -21.10
N LYS A 114 7.59 27.83 -21.60
CA LYS A 114 8.24 28.97 -20.95
C LYS A 114 7.67 29.22 -19.55
N ALA A 115 6.35 29.23 -19.39
CA ALA A 115 5.71 29.48 -18.11
C ALA A 115 6.04 28.38 -17.07
N GLN A 116 6.17 27.13 -17.50
CA GLN A 116 6.61 26.01 -16.67
C GLN A 116 8.07 26.18 -16.22
N ALA A 117 8.97 26.54 -17.14
CA ALA A 117 10.38 26.81 -16.81
C ALA A 117 10.53 28.00 -15.84
N ASP A 118 9.77 29.08 -16.06
CA ASP A 118 9.76 30.26 -15.17
C ASP A 118 9.20 29.89 -13.78
N THR A 119 8.18 29.04 -13.72
CA THR A 119 7.62 28.54 -12.45
C THR A 119 8.64 27.72 -11.67
N LEU A 120 9.33 26.79 -12.34
CA LEU A 120 10.39 25.99 -11.71
C LEU A 120 11.52 26.86 -11.18
N GLU A 121 11.95 27.85 -11.95
CA GLU A 121 12.95 28.81 -11.48
C GLU A 121 12.46 29.49 -10.20
N GLY A 122 11.21 29.97 -10.15
CA GLY A 122 10.60 30.56 -8.95
C GLY A 122 10.61 29.63 -7.74
N LEU A 123 10.31 28.34 -7.94
CA LEU A 123 10.35 27.33 -6.86
C LEU A 123 11.78 27.05 -6.38
N LEU A 124 12.77 27.15 -7.27
CA LEU A 124 14.19 26.86 -6.97
C LEU A 124 14.95 28.05 -6.37
N ILE A 125 14.38 29.26 -6.39
CA ILE A 125 15.01 30.48 -5.81
C ILE A 125 15.48 30.23 -4.38
N ASN A 126 14.57 29.80 -3.49
CA ASN A 126 14.87 29.55 -2.08
C ASN A 126 15.02 28.07 -1.72
N HIS A 127 14.84 27.14 -2.67
CA HIS A 127 15.02 25.71 -2.40
C HIS A 127 16.51 25.39 -2.12
N PRO A 128 16.83 24.63 -1.07
CA PRO A 128 18.20 24.35 -0.67
C PRO A 128 18.90 23.37 -1.62
N LEU A 129 20.23 23.41 -1.63
CA LEU A 129 21.08 22.48 -2.41
C LEU A 129 21.30 21.15 -1.67
N ASP A 130 20.21 20.59 -1.16
CA ASP A 130 20.21 19.45 -0.25
C ASP A 130 20.10 18.09 -0.95
N CYS A 131 20.04 18.07 -2.29
CA CYS A 131 19.78 16.83 -3.05
C CYS A 131 20.65 15.62 -2.62
N PRO A 132 21.96 15.76 -2.29
CA PRO A 132 22.77 14.63 -1.85
C PRO A 132 22.34 14.02 -0.50
N VAL A 133 21.85 14.86 0.42
CA VAL A 133 21.43 14.46 1.77
C VAL A 133 19.93 14.21 1.87
N CYS A 134 19.14 14.75 0.93
CA CYS A 134 17.70 14.61 0.85
C CYS A 134 17.29 13.15 0.61
N ASP A 135 16.41 12.64 1.46
CA ASP A 135 15.95 11.25 1.41
C ASP A 135 15.00 10.96 0.25
N LYS A 136 14.34 12.01 -0.27
CA LYS A 136 13.46 11.95 -1.45
C LYS A 136 14.24 11.98 -2.76
N ALA A 137 15.56 12.20 -2.74
CA ALA A 137 16.36 12.24 -3.96
C ALA A 137 16.26 10.91 -4.72
N GLY A 138 16.06 10.99 -6.04
CA GLY A 138 15.76 9.82 -6.89
C GLY A 138 14.27 9.47 -7.01
N GLU A 139 13.39 10.07 -6.18
CA GLU A 139 11.93 9.99 -6.32
C GLU A 139 11.26 11.37 -6.09
N CYS A 140 12.02 12.44 -6.31
CA CYS A 140 11.60 13.81 -6.05
C CYS A 140 11.06 14.45 -7.34
N LYS A 141 9.76 14.76 -7.36
CA LYS A 141 9.14 15.43 -8.52
C LYS A 141 9.78 16.78 -8.85
N LEU A 142 10.33 17.49 -7.86
CA LEU A 142 11.05 18.74 -8.13
C LEU A 142 12.36 18.51 -8.88
N GLN A 143 13.08 17.43 -8.54
CA GLN A 143 14.28 17.02 -9.26
C GLN A 143 13.93 16.62 -10.70
N ASP A 144 12.94 15.73 -10.86
CA ASP A 144 12.55 15.19 -12.17
C ASP A 144 12.03 16.28 -13.10
N PHE A 145 11.18 17.18 -12.59
CA PHE A 145 10.66 18.28 -13.39
C PHE A 145 11.69 19.36 -13.65
N SER A 146 12.62 19.63 -12.73
CA SER A 146 13.74 20.54 -12.99
C SER A 146 14.58 20.03 -14.16
N TYR A 147 14.82 18.72 -14.24
CA TYR A 147 15.55 18.11 -15.35
C TYR A 147 14.78 18.19 -16.68
N ARG A 148 13.47 17.96 -16.65
CA ARG A 148 12.64 17.86 -17.88
C ARG A 148 12.11 19.18 -18.41
N TYR A 149 11.71 20.08 -17.52
CA TYR A 149 10.99 21.31 -17.87
C TYR A 149 11.72 22.57 -17.38
N GLY A 150 12.79 22.43 -16.58
CA GLY A 150 13.56 23.53 -16.04
C GLY A 150 14.68 24.02 -16.96
N ARG A 151 15.46 24.98 -16.47
CA ARG A 151 16.68 25.47 -17.12
C ARG A 151 17.91 24.78 -16.55
N SER A 152 18.99 24.69 -17.32
CA SER A 152 20.26 24.09 -16.89
C SER A 152 21.04 24.96 -15.89
N GLU A 153 20.79 26.26 -15.86
CA GLU A 153 21.55 27.23 -15.06
C GLU A 153 20.61 28.08 -14.19
N SER A 154 21.09 28.41 -12.99
CA SER A 154 20.43 29.34 -12.08
C SER A 154 20.95 30.75 -12.32
N ARG A 155 20.03 31.73 -12.34
CA ARG A 155 20.38 33.17 -12.31
C ARG A 155 20.46 33.73 -10.89
N MET A 156 20.06 32.93 -9.90
CA MET A 156 20.02 33.32 -8.49
C MET A 156 21.44 33.37 -7.92
N VAL A 157 21.86 34.54 -7.44
CA VAL A 157 23.19 34.77 -6.83
C VAL A 157 23.11 35.21 -5.37
N ASP A 158 21.93 35.59 -4.87
CA ASP A 158 21.75 35.98 -3.48
C ASP A 158 21.65 34.77 -2.54
N LEU A 159 21.76 35.07 -1.25
CA LEU A 159 21.62 34.08 -0.19
C LEU A 159 20.19 33.56 -0.13
N LYS A 160 20.06 32.23 -0.04
CA LYS A 160 18.78 31.53 0.13
C LYS A 160 18.28 31.66 1.57
N ASN A 161 16.96 31.70 1.73
CA ASN A 161 16.34 31.62 3.06
C ASN A 161 16.53 30.22 3.65
N THR A 162 16.90 30.17 4.94
CA THR A 162 17.09 28.91 5.68
C THR A 162 16.24 28.89 6.95
N PRO A 163 14.90 28.77 6.82
CA PRO A 163 14.03 28.67 7.98
C PRO A 163 14.34 27.41 8.80
N PRO A 164 14.13 27.44 10.12
CA PRO A 164 14.44 26.31 10.98
C PRO A 164 13.57 25.09 10.64
N ASN A 165 14.20 23.92 10.69
CA ASN A 165 13.49 22.64 10.57
C ASN A 165 12.61 22.39 11.79
N LYS A 166 11.52 21.66 11.60
CA LYS A 166 10.54 21.33 12.66
C LYS A 166 10.53 19.82 12.93
N PRO A 167 11.55 19.27 13.62
CA PRO A 167 11.60 17.84 13.94
C PRO A 167 10.55 17.42 14.98
N ALA A 168 9.99 18.37 15.71
CA ALA A 168 8.91 18.17 16.69
C ALA A 168 7.51 18.17 16.06
N LEU A 169 7.38 18.25 14.73
CA LEU A 169 6.08 18.23 14.03
C LEU A 169 5.24 17.00 14.41
N SER A 170 5.91 15.84 14.55
CA SER A 170 5.33 14.55 14.89
C SER A 170 6.38 13.63 15.50
N SER A 171 5.96 12.61 16.24
CA SER A 171 6.76 11.47 16.67
C SER A 171 7.33 10.66 15.50
N LYS A 172 6.65 10.62 14.34
CA LYS A 172 7.01 9.79 13.17
C LYS A 172 7.48 10.60 11.95
N ILE A 173 7.18 11.88 11.90
CA ILE A 173 7.43 12.73 10.72
C ILE A 173 8.26 13.94 11.13
N THR A 174 9.23 14.29 10.30
CA THR A 174 10.02 15.53 10.42
C THR A 174 9.71 16.46 9.25
N LEU A 175 9.73 17.77 9.48
CA LEU A 175 9.61 18.79 8.45
C LEU A 175 10.96 19.51 8.25
N PHE A 176 11.53 19.35 7.06
CA PHE A 176 12.60 20.18 6.54
C PHE A 176 11.97 21.39 5.84
N THR A 177 11.94 22.53 6.55
CA THR A 177 11.10 23.68 6.18
C THR A 177 11.57 24.33 4.88
N ASP A 178 12.89 24.47 4.72
CA ASP A 178 13.58 25.02 3.56
C ASP A 178 13.32 24.23 2.26
N ARG A 179 13.09 22.91 2.35
CA ARG A 179 12.76 22.06 1.20
C ARG A 179 11.30 22.20 0.74
N CYS A 180 10.42 22.84 1.52
CA CYS A 180 9.00 22.95 1.17
C CYS A 180 8.78 23.93 0.00
N ILE A 181 7.96 23.54 -0.97
CA ILE A 181 7.56 24.39 -2.11
C ILE A 181 6.15 24.98 -1.97
N MET A 182 5.60 24.98 -0.75
CA MET A 182 4.30 25.58 -0.41
C MET A 182 3.13 25.13 -1.30
N CYS A 183 3.15 23.87 -1.76
CA CYS A 183 2.08 23.29 -2.58
C CYS A 183 0.77 22.98 -1.82
N THR A 184 0.81 23.10 -0.48
CA THR A 184 -0.31 22.89 0.47
C THR A 184 -1.05 21.55 0.37
N ARG A 185 -0.47 20.52 -0.26
CA ARG A 185 -1.06 19.16 -0.29
C ARG A 185 -1.26 18.58 1.12
N CYS A 186 -0.26 18.72 1.99
CA CYS A 186 -0.31 18.21 3.35
C CYS A 186 -1.41 18.88 4.18
N VAL A 187 -1.54 20.20 4.08
CA VAL A 187 -2.59 20.99 4.76
C VAL A 187 -4.00 20.61 4.26
N ARG A 188 -4.17 20.43 2.95
CA ARG A 188 -5.46 19.97 2.40
C ARG A 188 -5.79 18.55 2.84
N PHE A 189 -4.80 17.66 2.84
CA PHE A 189 -5.00 16.31 3.32
C PHE A 189 -5.48 16.27 4.78
N THR A 190 -4.86 17.04 5.67
CA THR A 190 -5.27 17.06 7.09
C THR A 190 -6.65 17.67 7.30
N ARG A 191 -7.08 18.58 6.43
CA ARG A 191 -8.42 19.20 6.49
C ARG A 191 -9.51 18.36 5.83
N GLU A 192 -9.21 17.71 4.72
CA GLU A 192 -10.21 17.11 3.84
C GLU A 192 -10.31 15.60 4.00
N ILE A 193 -9.21 14.93 4.35
CA ILE A 193 -9.13 13.46 4.44
C ILE A 193 -9.10 13.01 5.89
N SER A 194 -8.10 13.44 6.67
CA SER A 194 -8.11 13.13 8.10
C SER A 194 -9.11 14.01 8.87
N GLY A 195 -9.39 15.22 8.40
CA GLY A 195 -10.31 16.18 9.03
C GLY A 195 -9.79 16.87 10.30
N THR A 196 -8.67 16.39 10.83
CA THR A 196 -8.05 16.84 12.08
C THR A 196 -7.38 18.21 11.98
N ALA A 197 -7.06 18.66 10.77
CA ALA A 197 -6.58 20.02 10.45
C ALA A 197 -5.36 20.48 11.28
N GLU A 198 -4.44 19.57 11.64
CA GLU A 198 -3.27 19.91 12.47
C GLU A 198 -2.28 20.79 11.72
N LEU A 199 -2.08 20.52 10.42
CA LEU A 199 -1.21 21.31 9.55
C LEU A 199 -1.90 22.55 9.00
N GLN A 200 -1.17 23.66 8.99
CA GLN A 200 -1.60 24.96 8.48
C GLN A 200 -0.46 25.73 7.81
N VAL A 201 -0.82 26.80 7.11
CA VAL A 201 0.13 27.81 6.61
C VAL A 201 0.19 28.92 7.65
N VAL A 202 1.39 29.24 8.13
CA VAL A 202 1.67 30.38 9.01
C VAL A 202 2.46 31.44 8.23
N GLY A 203 2.36 32.70 8.64
CA GLY A 203 3.01 33.80 7.94
C GLY A 203 2.30 34.21 6.63
N ARG A 204 3.00 35.01 5.81
CA ARG A 204 2.52 35.49 4.50
C ARG A 204 3.69 35.85 3.60
N GLY A 205 3.45 35.81 2.28
CA GLY A 205 4.48 36.15 1.30
C GLY A 205 5.65 35.17 1.38
N HIS A 206 6.89 35.66 1.30
CA HIS A 206 8.07 34.79 1.34
C HIS A 206 8.44 34.27 2.75
N HIS A 207 7.72 34.70 3.79
CA HIS A 207 7.82 34.17 5.16
C HIS A 207 6.75 33.12 5.46
N GLU A 208 6.05 32.63 4.44
CA GLU A 208 5.07 31.57 4.63
C GLU A 208 5.75 30.24 4.94
N GLU A 209 5.20 29.51 5.90
CA GLU A 209 5.71 28.20 6.29
C GLU A 209 4.56 27.24 6.59
N ILE A 210 4.84 25.95 6.42
CA ILE A 210 3.97 24.90 6.97
C ILE A 210 4.34 24.71 8.44
N ASP A 211 3.32 24.68 9.30
CA ASP A 211 3.48 24.35 10.71
C ASP A 211 2.24 23.64 11.26
N VAL A 212 2.36 23.09 12.46
CA VAL A 212 1.23 22.59 13.25
C VAL A 212 0.58 23.72 14.03
N PHE A 213 -0.69 23.55 14.40
CA PHE A 213 -1.30 24.41 15.42
C PHE A 213 -0.62 24.17 16.78
N PRO A 214 -0.30 25.23 17.56
CA PRO A 214 0.33 25.08 18.87
C PRO A 214 -0.43 24.10 19.78
N GLY A 215 0.29 23.11 20.32
CA GLY A 215 -0.28 22.06 21.17
C GLY A 215 -1.03 20.94 20.42
N ARG A 216 -1.02 20.93 19.08
CA ARG A 216 -1.66 19.89 18.25
C ARG A 216 -0.67 19.30 17.25
N PRO A 217 0.23 18.39 17.69
CA PRO A 217 1.17 17.73 16.79
C PRO A 217 0.43 16.85 15.77
N LEU A 218 1.11 16.54 14.66
CA LEU A 218 0.56 15.68 13.60
C LEU A 218 0.62 14.20 14.03
N GLU A 219 -0.38 13.76 14.81
CA GLU A 219 -0.41 12.41 15.41
C GLU A 219 -1.66 11.58 15.06
N ASN A 220 -2.48 12.03 14.11
CA ASN A 220 -3.60 11.20 13.65
C ASN A 220 -3.12 9.92 12.94
N LYS A 221 -3.95 8.87 12.92
CA LYS A 221 -3.58 7.55 12.33
C LYS A 221 -3.42 7.55 10.81
N LEU A 222 -3.62 8.68 10.13
CA LEU A 222 -3.36 8.83 8.69
C LEU A 222 -2.19 9.78 8.42
N ALA A 223 -1.45 10.21 9.44
CA ALA A 223 -0.41 11.22 9.34
C ALA A 223 0.68 10.85 8.33
N GLY A 224 1.11 9.58 8.27
CA GLY A 224 2.18 9.14 7.39
C GLY A 224 1.92 9.40 5.90
N ASN A 225 0.67 9.57 5.47
CA ASN A 225 0.34 9.87 4.08
C ASN A 225 0.88 11.23 3.61
N VAL A 226 1.18 12.17 4.53
CA VAL A 226 1.75 13.47 4.12
C VAL A 226 3.16 13.32 3.53
N VAL A 227 3.90 12.26 3.89
CA VAL A 227 5.23 11.93 3.34
C VAL A 227 5.11 11.45 1.89
N ASP A 228 4.11 10.61 1.60
CA ASP A 228 3.82 10.12 0.25
C ASP A 228 3.30 11.27 -0.64
N LEU A 229 2.42 12.11 -0.09
CA LEU A 229 1.81 13.25 -0.80
C LEU A 229 2.81 14.35 -1.14
N CYS A 230 3.84 14.54 -0.30
CA CYS A 230 4.82 15.59 -0.47
C CYS A 230 5.63 15.36 -1.76
N PRO A 231 5.56 16.28 -2.73
CA PRO A 231 6.28 16.11 -4.00
C PRO A 231 7.80 16.34 -3.88
N VAL A 232 8.25 16.78 -2.70
CA VAL A 232 9.63 17.15 -2.38
C VAL A 232 10.04 16.51 -1.06
N GLY A 233 11.33 16.58 -0.70
CA GLY A 233 11.85 16.01 0.54
C GLY A 233 11.62 16.85 1.81
N ALA A 234 10.54 17.63 1.85
CA ALA A 234 10.20 18.47 3.00
C ALA A 234 9.63 17.66 4.15
N LEU A 235 8.68 16.75 3.88
CA LEU A 235 8.09 15.88 4.90
C LEU A 235 8.75 14.51 4.82
N GLY A 236 9.58 14.18 5.81
CA GLY A 236 10.33 12.94 5.87
C GLY A 236 9.78 11.99 6.92
N SER A 237 9.71 10.69 6.60
CA SER A 237 9.42 9.64 7.58
C SER A 237 10.65 9.40 8.43
N LYS A 238 10.59 9.66 9.74
CA LYS A 238 11.69 9.37 10.68
C LYS A 238 12.06 7.89 10.70
N ASP A 239 11.11 7.02 10.35
CA ASP A 239 11.34 5.60 10.25
C ASP A 239 12.10 5.17 8.98
N PHE A 240 12.13 5.97 7.92
CA PHE A 240 12.88 5.64 6.70
C PHE A 240 14.13 6.51 6.51
N LEU A 241 14.11 7.72 7.07
CA LEU A 241 15.12 8.76 6.90
C LEU A 241 16.55 8.19 7.07
N TYR A 242 17.34 8.31 6.02
CA TYR A 242 18.76 7.93 5.98
C TYR A 242 19.05 6.43 6.16
N LYS A 243 18.03 5.55 6.11
CA LYS A 243 18.22 4.10 6.18
C LYS A 243 18.58 3.47 4.83
N GLN A 244 18.09 4.03 3.72
CA GLN A 244 18.32 3.50 2.37
C GLN A 244 18.06 4.57 1.29
N ARG A 245 18.69 4.44 0.12
CA ARG A 245 18.36 5.25 -1.07
C ARG A 245 17.41 4.51 -2.00
N VAL A 246 16.51 5.27 -2.61
CA VAL A 246 15.37 4.72 -3.36
C VAL A 246 15.78 3.92 -4.59
N TRP A 247 16.91 4.25 -5.23
CA TRP A 247 17.44 3.49 -6.37
C TRP A 247 18.02 2.11 -6.00
N TYR A 248 18.22 1.81 -4.71
CA TYR A 248 18.57 0.46 -4.25
C TYR A 248 17.35 -0.35 -3.82
N LEU A 249 16.17 0.27 -3.71
CA LEU A 249 14.96 -0.42 -3.31
C LEU A 249 14.35 -1.15 -4.51
N LYS A 250 13.99 -2.41 -4.28
CA LYS A 250 13.07 -3.14 -5.13
C LYS A 250 11.65 -2.94 -4.60
N THR A 251 10.79 -2.34 -5.41
CA THR A 251 9.37 -2.22 -5.11
C THR A 251 8.61 -3.44 -5.59
N THR A 252 7.77 -4.02 -4.73
CA THR A 252 6.86 -5.13 -5.07
C THR A 252 5.43 -4.76 -4.67
N ASP A 253 4.45 -5.13 -5.49
CA ASP A 253 3.03 -4.96 -5.16
C ASP A 253 2.62 -5.96 -4.06
N GLY A 254 2.09 -5.44 -2.96
CA GLY A 254 1.69 -6.19 -1.79
C GLY A 254 0.29 -5.87 -1.31
N VAL A 255 -0.13 -6.59 -0.26
CA VAL A 255 -1.36 -6.33 0.49
C VAL A 255 -1.01 -6.18 1.96
N CYS A 256 -1.53 -5.12 2.59
CA CYS A 256 -1.35 -4.87 4.01
C CYS A 256 -1.99 -5.97 4.85
N ASN A 257 -1.23 -6.52 5.79
CA ASN A 257 -1.65 -7.62 6.67
C ASN A 257 -2.10 -7.15 8.07
N ARG A 258 -2.47 -5.87 8.25
CA ARG A 258 -2.75 -5.30 9.59
C ARG A 258 -4.23 -5.20 9.96
N CYS A 259 -5.13 -5.11 8.99
CA CYS A 259 -6.57 -5.10 9.26
C CYS A 259 -7.36 -5.62 8.06
N SER A 260 -8.64 -5.85 8.27
CA SER A 260 -9.54 -6.44 7.28
C SER A 260 -9.84 -5.56 6.08
N THR A 261 -9.36 -4.30 6.03
CA THR A 261 -9.36 -3.49 4.79
C THR A 261 -8.49 -4.14 3.72
N GLY A 262 -7.36 -4.75 4.10
CA GLY A 262 -6.42 -5.34 3.17
C GLY A 262 -5.91 -4.31 2.14
N CYS A 263 -5.41 -3.16 2.60
CA CYS A 263 -4.98 -2.08 1.70
C CYS A 263 -3.94 -2.58 0.67
N SER A 264 -4.06 -2.19 -0.59
CA SER A 264 -3.00 -2.41 -1.57
C SER A 264 -1.77 -1.55 -1.24
N THR A 265 -0.58 -2.15 -1.22
CA THR A 265 0.66 -1.46 -0.85
C THR A 265 1.75 -1.65 -1.89
N TYR A 266 2.69 -0.72 -1.92
CA TYR A 266 4.03 -0.93 -2.43
C TYR A 266 4.94 -1.32 -1.26
N VAL A 267 5.60 -2.47 -1.38
CA VAL A 267 6.60 -2.95 -0.43
C VAL A 267 7.97 -2.63 -0.99
N ASP A 268 8.68 -1.68 -0.39
CA ASP A 268 10.03 -1.32 -0.80
C ASP A 268 11.04 -2.07 0.07
N ALA A 269 11.84 -2.94 -0.55
CA ALA A 269 12.80 -3.79 0.14
C ALA A 269 14.17 -3.79 -0.56
N ASN A 270 15.23 -4.10 0.19
CA ASN A 270 16.56 -4.32 -0.37
C ASN A 270 17.29 -5.40 0.42
N LYS A 271 17.98 -6.32 -0.25
CA LYS A 271 18.70 -7.46 0.35
C LYS A 271 17.86 -8.21 1.40
N ASP A 272 16.62 -8.54 1.05
CA ASP A 272 15.63 -9.23 1.88
C ASP A 272 15.21 -8.49 3.18
N ILE A 273 15.51 -7.19 3.29
CA ILE A 273 15.04 -6.33 4.38
C ILE A 273 13.95 -5.41 3.83
N VAL A 274 12.78 -5.39 4.48
CA VAL A 274 11.71 -4.44 4.15
C VAL A 274 12.05 -3.09 4.78
N TYR A 275 12.06 -2.02 3.99
CA TYR A 275 12.45 -0.69 4.48
C TYR A 275 11.29 0.27 4.69
N ARG A 276 10.21 0.16 3.92
CA ARG A 276 8.99 0.95 4.09
C ARG A 276 7.82 0.35 3.32
N LEU A 277 6.61 0.72 3.74
CA LEU A 277 5.38 0.48 2.99
C LEU A 277 4.79 1.82 2.51
N ARG A 278 4.32 1.86 1.27
CA ARG A 278 3.61 3.00 0.68
C ARG A 278 2.24 2.58 0.19
N ALA A 279 1.30 3.51 0.14
CA ALA A 279 -0.03 3.24 -0.40
C ALA A 279 0.05 3.03 -1.92
N ARG A 280 -0.65 2.02 -2.43
CA ARG A 280 -0.86 1.81 -3.86
C ARG A 280 -2.34 2.05 -4.16
N TYR A 281 -2.65 2.95 -5.10
CA TYR A 281 -4.04 3.32 -5.38
C TYR A 281 -4.90 2.09 -5.69
N ASN A 282 -6.01 1.95 -4.95
CA ASN A 282 -7.01 0.93 -5.22
C ASN A 282 -8.41 1.41 -4.82
N PRO A 283 -9.30 1.72 -5.78
CA PRO A 283 -10.64 2.24 -5.49
C PRO A 283 -11.58 1.19 -4.87
N LYS A 284 -11.27 -0.11 -4.96
CA LYS A 284 -12.05 -1.20 -4.35
C LYS A 284 -11.67 -1.51 -2.90
N ALA A 285 -10.59 -0.89 -2.40
CA ALA A 285 -10.14 -1.05 -1.03
C ALA A 285 -10.01 0.33 -0.34
N GLN A 286 -8.83 0.93 -0.35
CA GLN A 286 -8.51 2.08 0.49
C GLN A 286 -8.39 3.43 -0.25
N GLY A 287 -8.61 3.44 -1.57
CA GLY A 287 -8.35 4.59 -2.41
C GLY A 287 -6.85 4.91 -2.49
N HIS A 288 -6.47 6.16 -2.28
CA HIS A 288 -5.07 6.65 -2.43
C HIS A 288 -4.22 6.54 -1.16
N PHE A 289 -4.83 6.29 0.00
CA PHE A 289 -4.19 6.49 1.29
C PHE A 289 -4.08 5.19 2.08
N MET A 290 -3.26 5.15 3.12
CA MET A 290 -3.20 4.02 4.06
C MET A 290 -3.06 4.51 5.49
N CYS A 291 -3.47 3.72 6.47
CA CYS A 291 -3.27 4.08 7.87
C CYS A 291 -1.84 3.80 8.34
N ASP A 292 -1.45 4.48 9.41
CA ASP A 292 -0.15 4.37 10.06
C ASP A 292 0.05 2.99 10.70
N ASP A 293 -1.01 2.35 11.22
CA ASP A 293 -0.97 0.97 11.71
C ASP A 293 -0.45 0.02 10.62
N GLY A 294 -0.93 0.22 9.39
CA GLY A 294 -0.47 -0.50 8.20
C GLY A 294 0.94 -0.10 7.78
N ARG A 295 1.19 1.21 7.67
CA ARG A 295 2.42 1.80 7.11
C ARG A 295 3.68 1.41 7.88
N TYR A 296 3.60 1.49 9.20
CA TYR A 296 4.69 1.15 10.12
C TYR A 296 4.59 -0.29 10.62
N GLY A 297 3.64 -1.06 10.08
CA GLY A 297 3.34 -2.41 10.53
C GLY A 297 4.33 -3.48 10.11
N TYR A 298 5.35 -3.18 9.32
CA TYR A 298 6.24 -4.19 8.73
C TYR A 298 7.41 -4.62 9.62
N HIS A 299 7.72 -3.91 10.71
CA HIS A 299 8.91 -4.17 11.53
C HIS A 299 9.03 -5.59 12.08
N HIS A 300 7.89 -6.27 12.33
CA HIS A 300 7.87 -7.67 12.76
C HIS A 300 8.62 -8.59 11.79
N ALA A 301 8.63 -8.29 10.48
CA ALA A 301 9.35 -9.06 9.48
C ALA A 301 10.87 -8.94 9.60
N ASN A 302 11.36 -7.82 10.13
CA ASN A 302 12.78 -7.58 10.36
C ASN A 302 13.20 -7.87 11.82
N SER A 303 12.30 -8.36 12.66
CA SER A 303 12.59 -8.57 14.08
C SER A 303 13.61 -9.70 14.28
N GLY A 304 14.56 -9.49 15.20
CA GLY A 304 15.50 -10.53 15.64
C GLY A 304 14.86 -11.58 16.55
N GLU A 305 13.64 -11.35 17.03
CA GLU A 305 12.89 -12.28 17.89
C GLU A 305 12.18 -13.39 17.09
N ARG A 306 12.22 -13.32 15.76
CA ARG A 306 11.53 -14.27 14.91
C ARG A 306 12.08 -15.69 15.07
N PHE A 307 11.19 -16.67 15.00
CA PHE A 307 11.62 -18.04 14.77
C PHE A 307 12.21 -18.13 13.36
N VAL A 308 13.45 -18.62 13.25
CA VAL A 308 14.15 -18.77 11.96
C VAL A 308 14.40 -20.22 11.57
N ARG A 309 14.24 -21.16 12.50
CA ARG A 309 14.44 -22.61 12.34
C ARG A 309 13.44 -23.37 13.21
N PRO A 310 13.09 -24.61 12.87
CA PRO A 310 12.17 -25.40 13.68
C PRO A 310 12.84 -25.89 14.97
N LEU A 311 12.04 -25.94 16.04
CA LEU A 311 12.45 -26.28 17.38
C LEU A 311 11.56 -27.40 17.94
N THR A 312 12.14 -28.28 18.75
CA THR A 312 11.41 -29.26 19.57
C THR A 312 11.66 -29.00 21.04
N LYS A 313 10.66 -29.20 21.89
CA LYS A 313 10.77 -29.05 23.34
C LYS A 313 11.17 -30.38 23.96
N ALA A 314 12.32 -30.42 24.60
CA ALA A 314 12.84 -31.57 25.35
C ALA A 314 13.40 -31.07 26.69
N ASP A 315 13.03 -31.72 27.79
CA ASP A 315 13.46 -31.35 29.16
C ASP A 315 13.15 -29.88 29.51
N GLY A 316 12.01 -29.37 29.04
CA GLY A 316 11.59 -27.99 29.24
C GLY A 316 12.33 -26.94 28.40
N ARG A 317 13.27 -27.34 27.54
CA ARG A 317 14.07 -26.43 26.69
C ARG A 317 13.85 -26.70 25.21
N PHE A 318 13.88 -25.64 24.40
CA PHE A 318 13.83 -25.77 22.95
C PHE A 318 15.19 -26.15 22.38
N LYS A 319 15.21 -27.16 21.51
CA LYS A 319 16.39 -27.62 20.75
C LYS A 319 16.07 -27.56 19.26
N PRO A 320 17.00 -27.09 18.40
CA PRO A 320 16.81 -27.13 16.95
C PRO A 320 16.59 -28.56 16.45
N VAL A 321 15.74 -28.69 15.43
CA VAL A 321 15.48 -29.96 14.72
C VAL A 321 15.64 -29.72 13.21
N VAL A 322 15.92 -30.76 12.44
CA VAL A 322 16.12 -30.65 10.99
C VAL A 322 14.81 -30.98 10.26
N TRP A 323 14.46 -30.22 9.23
CA TRP A 323 13.23 -30.43 8.45
C TRP A 323 13.10 -31.83 7.86
N SER A 324 14.19 -32.44 7.40
CA SER A 324 14.17 -33.76 6.74
C SER A 324 13.72 -34.88 7.66
N SER A 325 13.99 -34.80 8.97
CA SER A 325 13.48 -35.74 9.96
C SER A 325 12.15 -35.30 10.56
N LEU A 326 11.92 -33.98 10.66
CA LEU A 326 10.73 -33.43 11.29
C LEU A 326 9.45 -33.67 10.47
N VAL A 327 9.46 -33.43 9.16
CA VAL A 327 8.23 -33.56 8.35
C VAL A 327 7.66 -34.99 8.37
N PRO A 328 8.46 -36.06 8.14
CA PRO A 328 7.96 -37.43 8.25
C PRO A 328 7.50 -37.79 9.68
N MET A 329 8.19 -37.28 10.70
CA MET A 329 7.82 -37.48 12.11
C MET A 329 6.46 -36.86 12.42
N LEU A 330 6.25 -35.59 12.06
CA LEU A 330 4.97 -34.91 12.25
C LEU A 330 3.85 -35.61 11.46
N ALA A 331 4.11 -36.03 10.22
CA ALA A 331 3.12 -36.77 9.44
C ALA A 331 2.68 -38.07 10.14
N THR A 332 3.65 -38.82 10.66
CA THR A 332 3.39 -40.06 11.42
C THR A 332 2.62 -39.76 12.71
N GLU A 333 3.07 -38.80 13.54
CA GLU A 333 2.43 -38.48 14.82
C GLU A 333 0.97 -38.03 14.65
N PHE A 334 0.69 -37.19 13.65
CA PHE A 334 -0.69 -36.76 13.36
C PHE A 334 -1.55 -37.86 12.74
N ALA A 335 -0.98 -38.73 11.90
CA ALA A 335 -1.70 -39.89 11.37
C ALA A 335 -2.10 -40.87 12.49
N THR A 336 -1.18 -41.17 13.42
CA THR A 336 -1.47 -42.00 14.60
C THR A 336 -2.54 -41.37 15.47
N ALA A 337 -2.42 -40.07 15.80
CA ALA A 337 -3.43 -39.37 16.59
C ALA A 337 -4.82 -39.39 15.93
N ALA A 338 -4.88 -39.27 14.59
CA ALA A 338 -6.12 -39.34 13.84
C ALA A 338 -6.73 -40.74 13.81
N GLN A 339 -5.90 -41.79 13.77
CA GLN A 339 -6.36 -43.19 13.88
C GLN A 339 -6.93 -43.51 15.27
N GLU A 340 -6.32 -42.98 16.33
CA GLU A 340 -6.79 -43.18 17.71
C GLU A 340 -8.07 -42.39 18.01
N ASN A 341 -8.10 -41.09 17.67
CA ASN A 341 -9.25 -40.22 17.88
C ASN A 341 -9.24 -39.04 16.91
N ALA A 342 -9.79 -39.23 15.71
CA ALA A 342 -9.89 -38.18 14.69
C ALA A 342 -10.55 -36.89 15.19
N ALA A 343 -11.62 -36.98 15.98
CA ALA A 343 -12.31 -35.82 16.53
C ALA A 343 -11.45 -35.05 17.57
N GLY A 344 -10.48 -35.72 18.17
CA GLY A 344 -9.48 -35.13 19.06
C GLY A 344 -8.34 -34.42 18.35
N VAL A 345 -8.24 -34.50 17.01
CA VAL A 345 -7.21 -33.79 16.23
C VAL A 345 -7.78 -32.49 15.68
N VAL A 346 -7.07 -31.38 15.94
CA VAL A 346 -7.48 -30.03 15.54
C VAL A 346 -6.38 -29.37 14.70
N ALA A 347 -6.76 -28.81 13.55
CA ALA A 347 -5.90 -27.93 12.77
C ALA A 347 -6.48 -26.52 12.77
N VAL A 348 -5.76 -25.59 13.40
CA VAL A 348 -6.13 -24.17 13.45
C VAL A 348 -5.54 -23.47 12.23
N LEU A 349 -6.40 -22.89 11.40
CA LEU A 349 -6.06 -22.11 10.22
C LEU A 349 -6.25 -20.63 10.54
N SER A 350 -5.14 -19.89 10.64
CA SER A 350 -5.14 -18.47 11.00
C SER A 350 -5.73 -17.57 9.90
N PRO A 351 -6.42 -16.48 10.26
CA PRO A 351 -6.89 -15.47 9.31
C PRO A 351 -5.78 -14.59 8.70
N PHE A 352 -4.50 -14.94 8.95
CA PHE A 352 -3.30 -14.36 8.32
C PHE A 352 -2.66 -15.29 7.27
N LEU A 353 -3.14 -16.53 7.15
CA LEU A 353 -2.73 -17.42 6.06
C LEU A 353 -3.29 -16.92 4.73
N THR A 354 -2.63 -17.26 3.63
CA THR A 354 -3.23 -17.12 2.30
C THR A 354 -4.30 -18.18 2.12
N VAL A 355 -5.26 -17.94 1.22
CA VAL A 355 -6.29 -18.95 0.93
C VAL A 355 -5.68 -20.23 0.34
N GLU A 356 -4.57 -20.14 -0.39
CA GLU A 356 -3.82 -21.27 -0.92
C GLU A 356 -3.20 -22.11 0.21
N GLU A 357 -2.60 -21.45 1.21
CA GLU A 357 -2.02 -22.11 2.39
C GLU A 357 -3.09 -22.85 3.19
N ALA A 358 -4.19 -22.16 3.48
CA ALA A 358 -5.31 -22.72 4.22
C ALA A 358 -5.93 -23.92 3.49
N PHE A 359 -6.06 -23.83 2.17
CA PHE A 359 -6.61 -24.91 1.35
C PHE A 359 -5.74 -26.16 1.38
N LEU A 360 -4.42 -26.04 1.19
CA LEU A 360 -3.55 -27.22 1.24
C LEU A 360 -3.43 -27.81 2.65
N PHE A 361 -3.29 -26.97 3.69
CA PHE A 361 -3.26 -27.47 5.06
C PHE A 361 -4.57 -28.16 5.44
N GLY A 362 -5.71 -27.54 5.13
CA GLY A 362 -7.01 -28.14 5.37
C GLY A 362 -7.20 -29.46 4.61
N THR A 363 -6.77 -29.52 3.35
CA THR A 363 -6.79 -30.74 2.54
C THR A 363 -5.93 -31.85 3.15
N TYR A 364 -4.73 -31.52 3.63
CA TYR A 364 -3.85 -32.48 4.31
C TYR A 364 -4.50 -33.04 5.59
N PHE A 365 -5.02 -32.18 6.46
CA PHE A 365 -5.62 -32.66 7.70
C PHE A 365 -6.90 -33.47 7.46
N LYS A 366 -7.68 -33.13 6.44
CA LYS A 366 -8.85 -33.93 6.03
C LYS A 366 -8.48 -35.26 5.37
N SER A 367 -7.31 -35.38 4.76
CA SER A 367 -6.85 -36.66 4.18
C SER A 367 -6.40 -37.67 5.24
N LEU A 368 -6.05 -37.22 6.45
CA LEU A 368 -5.72 -38.11 7.57
C LEU A 368 -6.96 -38.87 8.07
N ALA A 369 -8.05 -38.14 8.34
CA ALA A 369 -9.37 -38.71 8.61
C ALA A 369 -10.46 -37.62 8.43
N PRO A 370 -11.68 -37.97 7.94
CA PRO A 370 -12.76 -36.99 7.78
C PRO A 370 -13.16 -36.27 9.09
N GLY A 371 -13.00 -36.96 10.22
CA GLY A 371 -13.32 -36.46 11.56
C GLY A 371 -12.33 -35.46 12.14
N VAL A 372 -11.17 -35.22 11.49
CA VAL A 372 -10.23 -34.17 11.91
C VAL A 372 -10.91 -32.81 11.78
N ARG A 373 -10.82 -31.99 12.83
CA ARG A 373 -11.51 -30.69 12.89
C ARG A 373 -10.61 -29.58 12.39
N LEU A 374 -11.11 -28.80 11.43
CA LEU A 374 -10.47 -27.57 11.00
C LEU A 374 -11.10 -26.40 11.76
N VAL A 375 -10.28 -25.48 12.26
CA VAL A 375 -10.73 -24.43 13.18
C VAL A 375 -10.21 -23.08 12.71
N MET A 376 -11.06 -22.06 12.74
CA MET A 376 -10.67 -20.68 12.49
C MET A 376 -9.79 -20.20 13.64
N GLY A 377 -8.58 -19.75 13.33
CA GLY A 377 -7.68 -19.14 14.32
C GLY A 377 -8.27 -17.87 14.93
N PRO A 378 -7.77 -17.42 16.09
CA PRO A 378 -8.21 -16.17 16.71
C PRO A 378 -8.25 -14.99 15.73
N VAL A 379 -9.37 -14.26 15.71
CA VAL A 379 -9.56 -13.06 14.88
C VAL A 379 -9.49 -11.85 15.81
N PRO A 380 -8.39 -11.09 15.84
CA PRO A 380 -8.28 -9.96 16.74
C PRO A 380 -9.19 -8.82 16.29
N VAL A 381 -9.98 -8.30 17.22
CA VAL A 381 -10.81 -7.09 17.04
C VAL A 381 -10.42 -6.11 18.13
N ILE A 382 -9.83 -4.97 17.73
CA ILE A 382 -9.31 -3.97 18.65
C ILE A 382 -10.15 -2.71 18.54
N GLY A 383 -10.90 -2.41 19.60
CA GLY A 383 -11.78 -1.25 19.67
C GLY A 383 -12.90 -1.31 18.63
N GLN A 384 -13.18 -0.17 18.02
CA GLN A 384 -14.22 0.00 16.99
C GLN A 384 -13.62 0.59 15.71
N ASP A 385 -14.36 0.47 14.61
CA ASP A 385 -13.95 1.05 13.33
C ASP A 385 -13.72 2.56 13.45
N ASP A 386 -12.52 2.99 13.05
CA ASP A 386 -12.09 4.38 13.14
C ASP A 386 -12.24 5.06 11.78
N LYS A 387 -13.28 5.87 11.65
CA LYS A 387 -13.71 6.48 10.40
C LYS A 387 -13.19 7.92 10.28
N TYR A 388 -12.82 8.31 9.07
CA TYR A 388 -12.30 9.63 8.72
C TYR A 388 -13.11 10.24 7.57
N PRO A 389 -13.29 11.56 7.51
CA PRO A 389 -12.63 12.61 8.31
C PRO A 389 -13.14 12.75 9.75
N LYS A 390 -12.35 13.40 10.61
CA LYS A 390 -12.71 13.79 11.99
C LYS A 390 -13.06 15.27 12.09
N ASN A 391 -13.93 15.65 13.02
CA ASN A 391 -14.14 17.04 13.41
C ASN A 391 -13.15 17.46 14.51
N ALA A 392 -13.25 18.72 14.97
CA ALA A 392 -12.40 19.27 16.03
C ALA A 392 -12.53 18.56 17.40
N LYS A 393 -13.60 17.78 17.61
CA LYS A 393 -13.82 16.96 18.81
C LYS A 393 -13.30 15.52 18.66
N GLY A 394 -12.77 15.15 17.49
CA GLY A 394 -12.32 13.79 17.19
C GLY A 394 -13.44 12.84 16.75
N GLU A 395 -14.65 13.36 16.51
CA GLU A 395 -15.79 12.57 16.05
C GLU A 395 -15.76 12.43 14.53
N SER A 396 -16.21 11.30 14.00
CA SER A 396 -16.23 11.03 12.56
C SER A 396 -17.30 11.88 11.85
N VAL A 397 -17.01 12.34 10.63
CA VAL A 397 -17.88 13.21 9.82
C VAL A 397 -18.21 12.54 8.49
N GLU A 398 -19.47 12.65 8.06
CA GLU A 398 -19.92 12.17 6.76
C GLU A 398 -19.63 13.18 5.62
N PRO A 399 -19.33 12.71 4.39
CA PRO A 399 -19.19 11.31 4.01
C PRO A 399 -17.85 10.71 4.49
N VAL A 400 -17.89 9.48 4.97
CA VAL A 400 -16.67 8.71 5.31
C VAL A 400 -15.80 8.51 4.07
N LYS A 401 -14.55 8.93 4.16
CA LYS A 401 -13.53 8.80 3.10
C LYS A 401 -12.54 7.67 3.36
N PHE A 402 -12.34 7.29 4.61
CA PHE A 402 -11.41 6.23 5.00
C PHE A 402 -11.86 5.56 6.29
N THR A 403 -11.63 4.26 6.43
CA THR A 403 -11.91 3.51 7.66
C THR A 403 -10.72 2.63 8.04
N VAL A 404 -10.19 2.82 9.25
CA VAL A 404 -9.29 1.86 9.89
C VAL A 404 -10.16 0.84 10.61
N ARG A 405 -10.14 -0.41 10.15
CA ARG A 405 -10.99 -1.45 10.71
C ARG A 405 -10.52 -1.92 12.09
N ALA A 406 -11.49 -2.24 12.96
CA ALA A 406 -11.24 -2.86 14.26
C ALA A 406 -10.74 -4.29 14.10
N GLU A 407 -11.28 -5.04 13.13
CA GLU A 407 -10.81 -6.38 12.78
C GLU A 407 -9.38 -6.30 12.23
N LYS A 408 -8.41 -6.78 13.01
CA LYS A 408 -6.96 -6.75 12.72
C LYS A 408 -6.49 -7.98 11.96
N ALA A 409 -7.37 -8.60 11.18
CA ALA A 409 -7.06 -9.78 10.37
C ALA A 409 -7.34 -9.50 8.88
N PRO A 410 -6.38 -9.75 7.98
CA PRO A 410 -6.52 -9.38 6.57
C PRO A 410 -7.35 -10.36 5.73
N ASN A 411 -7.52 -11.61 6.18
CA ASN A 411 -8.06 -12.69 5.34
C ASN A 411 -9.10 -13.57 6.04
N ARG A 412 -9.81 -13.10 7.08
CA ARG A 412 -10.81 -13.93 7.79
C ARG A 412 -11.83 -14.54 6.81
N LEU A 413 -12.44 -13.73 5.94
CA LEU A 413 -13.46 -14.22 5.00
C LEU A 413 -12.90 -15.29 4.06
N GLY A 414 -11.67 -15.13 3.58
CA GLY A 414 -11.05 -16.13 2.69
C GLY A 414 -10.86 -17.47 3.39
N ILE A 415 -10.45 -17.45 4.65
CA ILE A 415 -10.31 -18.67 5.46
C ILE A 415 -11.67 -19.28 5.80
N GLU A 416 -12.70 -18.48 6.07
CA GLU A 416 -14.06 -18.99 6.29
C GLU A 416 -14.58 -19.76 5.08
N GLU A 417 -14.37 -19.26 3.87
CA GLU A 417 -14.81 -19.93 2.64
C GLU A 417 -14.06 -21.24 2.39
N VAL A 418 -12.77 -21.30 2.72
CA VAL A 418 -11.99 -22.56 2.68
C VAL A 418 -12.51 -23.57 3.71
N LEU A 419 -12.76 -23.13 4.94
CA LEU A 419 -13.29 -24.00 6.01
C LEU A 419 -14.68 -24.55 5.65
N LYS A 420 -15.61 -23.69 5.21
CA LYS A 420 -16.94 -24.08 4.74
C LYS A 420 -16.86 -25.10 3.62
N HIS A 421 -15.95 -24.93 2.66
CA HIS A 421 -15.77 -25.89 1.59
C HIS A 421 -15.29 -27.26 2.09
N LEU A 422 -14.31 -27.28 3.00
CA LEU A 422 -13.66 -28.53 3.45
C LEU A 422 -14.42 -29.29 4.53
N GLN A 423 -15.29 -28.64 5.31
CA GLN A 423 -16.03 -29.31 6.39
C GLN A 423 -17.48 -28.85 6.59
N GLY A 424 -17.98 -27.90 5.79
CA GLY A 424 -19.36 -27.41 5.84
C GLY A 424 -19.63 -26.28 6.85
N GLU A 425 -18.76 -26.07 7.83
CA GLU A 425 -18.94 -25.07 8.88
C GLU A 425 -17.64 -24.38 9.32
N VAL A 426 -17.79 -23.25 10.01
CA VAL A 426 -16.67 -22.50 10.61
C VAL A 426 -16.74 -22.66 12.13
N VAL A 427 -15.77 -23.36 12.69
CA VAL A 427 -15.63 -23.52 14.15
C VAL A 427 -14.57 -22.53 14.65
N PRO A 428 -14.89 -21.59 15.55
CA PRO A 428 -13.91 -20.67 16.14
C PRO A 428 -12.96 -21.36 17.11
N PHE A 429 -11.70 -20.90 17.20
CA PHE A 429 -10.72 -21.40 18.16
C PHE A 429 -11.20 -21.39 19.61
N ALA A 430 -11.94 -20.34 20.01
CA ALA A 430 -12.47 -20.20 21.36
C ALA A 430 -13.38 -21.37 21.78
N THR A 431 -14.09 -21.99 20.82
CA THR A 431 -14.99 -23.12 21.09
C THR A 431 -14.20 -24.36 21.50
N VAL A 432 -13.08 -24.64 20.82
CA VAL A 432 -12.26 -25.83 21.07
C VAL A 432 -11.21 -25.62 22.17
N ALA A 433 -10.93 -24.37 22.53
CA ALA A 433 -9.92 -24.04 23.55
C ALA A 433 -10.28 -24.55 24.96
N SER A 434 -11.54 -24.87 25.24
CA SER A 434 -11.98 -25.46 26.52
C SER A 434 -12.11 -26.99 26.47
N GLU A 435 -11.92 -27.60 25.30
CA GLU A 435 -12.13 -29.04 25.11
C GLU A 435 -10.84 -29.85 25.34
N ALA A 436 -11.01 -31.15 25.59
CA ALA A 436 -9.90 -32.09 25.58
C ALA A 436 -9.49 -32.40 24.13
N ILE A 437 -8.28 -31.97 23.74
CA ILE A 437 -7.71 -32.17 22.42
C ILE A 437 -6.55 -33.17 22.52
N THR A 438 -6.48 -34.12 21.60
CA THR A 438 -5.40 -35.12 21.54
C THR A 438 -4.16 -34.53 20.87
N ALA A 439 -4.34 -33.87 19.72
CA ALA A 439 -3.28 -33.25 18.95
C ALA A 439 -3.76 -31.95 18.29
N MET A 440 -2.89 -30.94 18.23
CA MET A 440 -3.18 -29.67 17.58
C MET A 440 -2.04 -29.21 16.69
N TRP A 441 -2.38 -28.79 15.47
CA TRP A 441 -1.52 -27.96 14.64
C TRP A 441 -2.06 -26.53 14.62
N PHE A 442 -1.30 -25.58 15.13
CA PHE A 442 -1.64 -24.18 15.12
C PHE A 442 -0.86 -23.47 14.00
N ALA A 443 -1.48 -23.33 12.82
CA ALA A 443 -0.91 -22.59 11.70
C ALA A 443 -1.25 -21.10 11.87
N GLY A 444 -0.36 -20.38 12.56
CA GLY A 444 -0.49 -19.00 12.99
C GLY A 444 -0.07 -17.99 11.90
N GLY A 445 1.00 -17.25 12.15
CA GLY A 445 1.44 -16.16 11.27
C GLY A 445 1.00 -14.78 11.77
N TYR A 446 0.84 -14.61 13.09
CA TYR A 446 0.34 -13.38 13.68
C TYR A 446 1.47 -12.32 13.73
N PRO A 447 1.29 -11.16 13.10
CA PRO A 447 2.32 -10.10 13.08
C PRO A 447 2.40 -9.32 14.41
N ASP A 448 1.47 -9.58 15.33
CA ASP A 448 1.38 -8.94 16.64
C ASP A 448 1.07 -10.01 17.71
N PRO A 449 2.05 -10.39 18.54
CA PRO A 449 1.86 -11.46 19.52
C PRO A 449 0.87 -11.05 20.62
N ALA A 450 0.82 -9.76 21.00
CA ALA A 450 -0.09 -9.30 22.04
C ALA A 450 -1.56 -9.46 21.63
N HIS A 451 -1.87 -9.26 20.34
CA HIS A 451 -3.21 -9.51 19.81
C HIS A 451 -3.62 -10.97 19.87
N LEU A 452 -2.70 -11.91 19.61
CA LEU A 452 -2.99 -13.33 19.73
C LEU A 452 -3.13 -13.74 21.20
N ASP A 453 -2.17 -13.36 22.04
CA ASP A 453 -2.11 -13.75 23.45
C ASP A 453 -3.37 -13.31 24.21
N ALA A 454 -3.91 -12.12 23.90
CA ALA A 454 -5.15 -11.63 24.50
C ALA A 454 -6.39 -12.47 24.15
N LEU A 455 -6.34 -13.29 23.09
CA LEU A 455 -7.46 -14.11 22.63
C LEU A 455 -7.33 -15.58 23.04
N VAL A 456 -6.20 -15.97 23.62
CA VAL A 456 -6.01 -17.32 24.18
C VAL A 456 -6.54 -17.32 25.60
N PRO A 457 -7.55 -18.14 25.94
CA PRO A 457 -8.09 -18.18 27.30
C PRO A 457 -7.02 -18.55 28.32
N ALA A 458 -7.00 -17.89 29.48
CA ALA A 458 -6.07 -18.22 30.56
C ALA A 458 -6.23 -19.67 31.08
N SER A 459 -7.41 -20.27 30.88
CA SER A 459 -7.70 -21.67 31.21
C SER A 459 -7.28 -22.66 30.13
N TRP A 460 -6.79 -22.20 28.97
CA TRP A 460 -6.41 -23.05 27.85
C TRP A 460 -5.26 -23.98 28.26
N LYS A 461 -5.43 -25.27 27.95
CA LYS A 461 -4.41 -26.30 28.17
C LYS A 461 -3.99 -26.86 26.82
N ALA A 462 -2.71 -26.67 26.48
CA ALA A 462 -2.16 -27.23 25.26
C ALA A 462 -2.20 -28.76 25.29
N PRO A 463 -2.53 -29.43 24.17
CA PRO A 463 -2.40 -30.86 24.04
C PRO A 463 -0.92 -31.29 24.08
N ALA A 464 -0.67 -32.55 24.44
CA ALA A 464 0.69 -33.10 24.50
C ALA A 464 1.40 -33.00 23.12
N LEU A 465 0.65 -33.20 22.04
CA LEU A 465 1.10 -32.94 20.68
C LEU A 465 0.57 -31.59 20.20
N LEU A 466 1.31 -30.52 20.48
CA LEU A 466 1.08 -29.19 19.90
C LEU A 466 2.23 -28.80 18.97
N VAL A 467 1.91 -28.57 17.70
CA VAL A 467 2.77 -27.88 16.74
C VAL A 467 2.31 -26.44 16.63
N ALA A 468 3.14 -25.48 17.00
CA ALA A 468 2.86 -24.05 16.83
C ALA A 468 3.73 -23.49 15.70
N GLN A 469 3.10 -23.08 14.60
CA GLN A 469 3.76 -22.42 13.49
C GLN A 469 3.47 -20.92 13.56
N ASP A 470 4.45 -20.10 13.97
CA ASP A 470 4.25 -18.66 14.13
C ASP A 470 5.52 -17.83 13.86
N ILE A 471 5.35 -16.52 13.72
CA ILE A 471 6.43 -15.58 13.39
C ILE A 471 7.23 -15.24 14.64
N LEU A 472 6.53 -14.93 15.74
CA LEU A 472 7.07 -14.40 16.99
C LEU A 472 6.68 -15.28 18.19
N PRO A 473 7.40 -15.19 19.33
CA PRO A 473 7.02 -15.84 20.57
C PRO A 473 5.64 -15.38 21.08
N THR A 474 4.83 -16.34 21.52
CA THR A 474 3.43 -16.20 21.96
C THR A 474 3.12 -17.24 23.04
N VAL A 475 1.99 -17.12 23.73
CA VAL A 475 1.55 -18.12 24.72
C VAL A 475 1.32 -19.51 24.10
N VAL A 476 0.95 -19.55 22.81
CA VAL A 476 0.77 -20.79 22.03
C VAL A 476 2.12 -21.46 21.77
N THR A 477 3.09 -20.71 21.24
CA THR A 477 4.43 -21.26 20.95
C THR A 477 5.18 -21.68 22.21
N ALA A 478 5.02 -20.96 23.33
CA ALA A 478 5.59 -21.33 24.62
C ALA A 478 5.10 -22.70 25.12
N SER A 479 3.87 -23.07 24.80
CA SER A 479 3.23 -24.32 25.20
C SER A 479 3.48 -25.49 24.24
N ALA A 480 4.10 -25.24 23.09
CA ALA A 480 4.22 -26.21 22.02
C ALA A 480 5.28 -27.29 22.27
N LYS A 481 5.00 -28.51 21.79
CA LYS A 481 6.00 -29.58 21.64
C LYS A 481 6.96 -29.24 20.49
N TYR A 482 6.43 -28.73 19.39
CA TYR A 482 7.21 -28.25 18.25
C TYR A 482 6.87 -26.81 17.91
N VAL A 483 7.88 -25.99 17.66
CA VAL A 483 7.72 -24.63 17.12
C VAL A 483 8.29 -24.60 15.72
N LEU A 484 7.49 -24.20 14.74
CA LEU A 484 7.90 -24.05 13.36
C LEU A 484 7.94 -22.56 12.98
N PRO A 485 8.98 -22.10 12.26
CA PRO A 485 9.05 -20.72 11.83
C PRO A 485 8.00 -20.45 10.74
N ALA A 486 7.17 -19.44 10.94
CA ALA A 486 6.19 -18.98 9.94
C ALA A 486 6.76 -17.89 9.02
N THR A 487 6.24 -17.83 7.79
CA THR A 487 6.57 -16.72 6.88
C THR A 487 5.65 -15.52 7.11
N THR A 488 6.23 -14.32 7.02
CA THR A 488 5.44 -13.08 7.07
C THR A 488 4.70 -12.86 5.76
N GLY A 489 3.71 -11.95 5.74
CA GLY A 489 3.01 -11.57 4.51
C GLY A 489 3.89 -10.97 3.41
N PHE A 490 5.15 -10.61 3.70
CA PHE A 490 6.12 -10.10 2.71
C PHE A 490 7.00 -11.20 2.10
N GLU A 491 7.00 -12.39 2.70
CA GLU A 491 7.89 -13.52 2.38
C GLU A 491 7.23 -14.63 1.58
N LYS A 492 5.94 -14.44 1.27
CA LYS A 492 5.12 -15.37 0.51
C LYS A 492 4.25 -14.62 -0.49
N ASP A 493 3.77 -15.38 -1.44
CA ASP A 493 2.76 -14.97 -2.40
C ASP A 493 1.48 -15.76 -2.18
N GLY A 494 0.35 -15.16 -2.55
CA GLY A 494 -0.95 -15.78 -2.37
C GLY A 494 -2.06 -14.75 -2.44
N THR A 495 -3.21 -15.13 -1.89
CA THR A 495 -4.44 -14.36 -2.04
C THR A 495 -5.09 -14.09 -0.69
N PHE A 496 -5.52 -12.84 -0.48
CA PHE A 496 -6.35 -12.41 0.63
C PHE A 496 -7.73 -11.93 0.16
N VAL A 497 -8.74 -12.15 1.00
CA VAL A 497 -10.10 -11.67 0.84
C VAL A 497 -10.41 -10.70 1.97
N ASN A 498 -10.61 -9.44 1.62
CA ASN A 498 -10.85 -8.39 2.60
C ASN A 498 -12.28 -8.44 3.16
N HIS A 499 -12.62 -7.54 4.11
CA HIS A 499 -13.93 -7.48 4.76
C HIS A 499 -15.13 -7.28 3.82
N ALA A 500 -14.90 -6.83 2.59
CA ALA A 500 -15.92 -6.57 1.58
C ALA A 500 -16.04 -7.71 0.56
N GLY A 501 -15.34 -8.83 0.78
CA GLY A 501 -15.25 -9.92 -0.19
C GLY A 501 -14.36 -9.60 -1.39
N TYR A 502 -13.59 -8.51 -1.35
CA TYR A 502 -12.68 -8.16 -2.44
C TYR A 502 -11.41 -8.99 -2.36
N ILE A 503 -11.14 -9.71 -3.44
CA ILE A 503 -10.05 -10.67 -3.57
C ILE A 503 -8.82 -9.98 -4.15
N GLN A 504 -7.67 -10.12 -3.50
CA GLN A 504 -6.39 -9.56 -3.92
C GLN A 504 -5.30 -10.60 -3.91
N THR A 505 -4.64 -10.79 -5.05
CA THR A 505 -3.40 -11.55 -5.18
C THR A 505 -2.21 -10.63 -4.93
N PHE A 506 -1.16 -11.15 -4.30
CA PHE A 506 0.09 -10.43 -4.08
C PHE A 506 1.31 -11.33 -4.26
N ALA A 507 2.43 -10.70 -4.57
CA ALA A 507 3.69 -11.39 -4.79
C ALA A 507 4.63 -11.25 -3.59
N ARG A 508 5.53 -12.22 -3.44
CA ARG A 508 6.59 -12.20 -2.45
C ARG A 508 7.55 -11.03 -2.69
N ALA A 509 7.74 -10.19 -1.68
CA ALA A 509 8.64 -9.03 -1.74
C ALA A 509 10.08 -9.37 -1.32
N VAL A 510 10.25 -10.20 -0.29
CA VAL A 510 11.55 -10.60 0.27
C VAL A 510 11.61 -12.12 0.42
N ARG A 511 12.81 -12.71 0.46
CA ARG A 511 12.95 -14.14 0.76
C ARG A 511 12.81 -14.38 2.27
N PRO A 512 12.20 -15.49 2.70
CA PRO A 512 12.20 -15.86 4.11
C PRO A 512 13.62 -16.19 4.60
N PRO A 513 13.87 -16.17 5.92
CA PRO A 513 15.13 -16.63 6.50
C PRO A 513 15.48 -18.05 6.04
N VAL A 514 16.78 -18.37 5.96
CA VAL A 514 17.31 -19.57 5.26
C VAL A 514 16.63 -20.89 5.67
N GLU A 515 16.37 -21.08 6.95
CA GLU A 515 15.75 -22.31 7.48
C GLU A 515 14.22 -22.22 7.64
N THR A 516 13.62 -21.10 7.24
CA THR A 516 12.17 -20.91 7.25
C THR A 516 11.56 -21.43 5.96
N ARG A 517 10.57 -22.31 6.09
CA ARG A 517 9.76 -22.81 4.96
C ARG A 517 8.41 -22.10 4.97
N SER A 518 7.87 -21.78 3.79
CA SER A 518 6.50 -21.28 3.70
C SER A 518 5.51 -22.36 4.16
N GLU A 519 4.42 -21.90 4.77
CA GLU A 519 3.26 -22.71 5.11
C GLU A 519 2.81 -23.55 3.91
N LEU A 520 2.79 -22.93 2.73
CA LEU A 520 2.36 -23.58 1.50
C LEU A 520 3.30 -24.73 1.09
N GLN A 521 4.63 -24.52 1.17
CA GLN A 521 5.59 -25.58 0.84
C GLN A 521 5.50 -26.72 1.86
N LEU A 522 5.32 -26.39 3.14
CA LEU A 522 5.18 -27.40 4.18
C LEU A 522 3.92 -28.26 3.98
N ALA A 523 2.77 -27.64 3.67
CA ALA A 523 1.55 -28.36 3.36
C ALA A 523 1.68 -29.22 2.09
N HIS A 524 2.39 -28.72 1.06
CA HIS A 524 2.70 -29.47 -0.16
C HIS A 524 3.54 -30.72 0.12
N ASP A 525 4.58 -30.58 0.95
CA ASP A 525 5.45 -31.69 1.38
C ASP A 525 4.67 -32.74 2.20
N LEU A 526 3.82 -32.29 3.13
CA LEU A 526 2.98 -33.16 3.97
C LEU A 526 1.95 -33.97 3.15
N LEU A 527 1.47 -33.42 2.04
CA LEU A 527 0.63 -34.14 1.07
C LEU A 527 1.42 -35.15 0.21
N GLY A 528 2.73 -35.30 0.43
CA GLY A 528 3.60 -36.18 -0.34
C GLY A 528 3.87 -35.69 -1.76
N ARG A 529 3.54 -34.43 -2.07
CA ARG A 529 3.80 -33.83 -3.38
C ARG A 529 5.29 -33.50 -3.49
N ARG A 530 5.89 -33.67 -4.67
CA ARG A 530 7.32 -33.44 -4.91
C ARG A 530 7.58 -32.05 -5.49
N GLY A 531 8.80 -31.55 -5.28
CA GLY A 531 9.28 -30.30 -5.87
C GLY A 531 8.81 -29.03 -5.16
N LEU A 532 9.18 -27.88 -5.73
CA LEU A 532 8.82 -26.58 -5.20
C LEU A 532 7.38 -26.23 -5.56
N VAL A 533 6.60 -25.87 -4.55
CA VAL A 533 5.20 -25.46 -4.75
C VAL A 533 5.14 -24.17 -5.58
N GLN A 534 4.20 -24.14 -6.53
CA GLN A 534 3.90 -22.96 -7.33
C GLN A 534 2.55 -22.40 -6.89
N PRO A 535 2.48 -21.23 -6.24
CA PRO A 535 1.22 -20.77 -5.65
C PRO A 535 0.15 -20.49 -6.71
N ALA A 536 0.53 -20.06 -7.91
CA ALA A 536 -0.38 -19.95 -9.04
C ALA A 536 -1.04 -21.29 -9.44
N ALA A 537 -0.31 -22.41 -9.32
CA ALA A 537 -0.87 -23.74 -9.62
C ALA A 537 -1.86 -24.17 -8.53
N VAL A 538 -1.54 -23.93 -7.25
CA VAL A 538 -2.45 -24.19 -6.13
C VAL A 538 -3.70 -23.32 -6.23
N ARG A 539 -3.54 -22.04 -6.61
CA ARG A 539 -4.66 -21.13 -6.84
C ARG A 539 -5.59 -21.63 -7.95
N ALA A 540 -5.04 -22.20 -9.02
CA ALA A 540 -5.84 -22.81 -10.08
C ALA A 540 -6.55 -24.10 -9.63
N GLU A 541 -5.95 -24.88 -8.73
CA GLU A 541 -6.59 -26.02 -8.09
C GLU A 541 -7.75 -25.57 -7.18
N LEU A 542 -7.49 -24.57 -6.32
CA LEU A 542 -8.47 -23.95 -5.44
C LEU A 542 -9.66 -23.37 -6.22
N ALA A 543 -9.40 -22.61 -7.28
CA ALA A 543 -10.44 -21.99 -8.10
C ALA A 543 -11.38 -23.02 -8.77
N LYS A 544 -10.87 -24.21 -9.07
CA LYS A 544 -11.68 -25.33 -9.59
C LYS A 544 -12.49 -26.02 -8.50
N ALA A 545 -11.93 -26.13 -7.30
CA ALA A 545 -12.56 -26.86 -6.19
C ALA A 545 -13.60 -26.02 -5.45
N VAL A 546 -13.33 -24.73 -5.23
CA VAL A 546 -14.12 -23.85 -4.36
C VAL A 546 -14.87 -22.81 -5.19
N PRO A 547 -16.21 -22.88 -5.30
CA PRO A 547 -16.99 -21.98 -6.15
C PRO A 547 -16.78 -20.49 -5.87
N TYR A 548 -16.57 -20.11 -4.60
CA TYR A 548 -16.27 -18.72 -4.22
C TYR A 548 -15.02 -18.16 -4.92
N PHE A 549 -14.04 -19.02 -5.20
CA PHE A 549 -12.76 -18.66 -5.81
C PHE A 549 -12.71 -18.93 -7.32
N ALA A 550 -13.81 -19.31 -7.97
CA ALA A 550 -13.82 -19.66 -9.40
C ALA A 550 -13.34 -18.50 -10.32
N GLY A 551 -13.50 -17.25 -9.87
CA GLY A 551 -13.01 -16.06 -10.58
C GLY A 551 -11.48 -15.87 -10.54
N LEU A 552 -10.74 -16.63 -9.73
CA LEU A 552 -9.28 -16.59 -9.67
C LEU A 552 -8.67 -17.38 -10.84
N THR A 553 -8.63 -16.79 -12.04
CA THR A 553 -7.90 -17.33 -13.23
C THR A 553 -6.86 -16.32 -13.74
N PRO A 554 -5.83 -16.74 -14.49
CA PRO A 554 -4.43 -16.38 -14.28
C PRO A 554 -4.16 -14.87 -14.30
N GLU A 555 -3.20 -14.46 -13.46
CA GLU A 555 -2.91 -13.06 -13.13
C GLU A 555 -2.94 -12.14 -14.36
N PRO A 556 -3.68 -11.02 -14.31
CA PRO A 556 -3.43 -9.96 -15.26
C PRO A 556 -1.95 -9.58 -15.12
N LYS A 557 -1.23 -9.51 -16.25
CA LYS A 557 0.15 -9.01 -16.29
C LYS A 557 0.20 -7.74 -15.44
N PRO A 558 1.22 -7.57 -14.58
CA PRO A 558 1.35 -6.35 -13.78
C PRO A 558 1.17 -5.17 -14.72
N THR A 559 0.17 -4.34 -14.42
CA THR A 559 -0.02 -3.09 -15.16
C THR A 559 1.33 -2.40 -15.10
N PRO A 560 1.98 -2.09 -16.23
CA PRO A 560 3.25 -1.37 -16.20
C PRO A 560 3.03 -0.19 -15.28
N GLN A 561 3.88 -0.06 -14.25
CA GLN A 561 3.89 1.16 -13.45
C GLN A 561 3.86 2.31 -14.47
N PRO A 562 2.98 3.32 -14.34
CA PRO A 562 3.24 4.55 -15.05
C PRO A 562 4.68 4.87 -14.67
N ALA A 563 5.58 4.83 -15.65
CA ALA A 563 6.99 5.09 -15.43
C ALA A 563 7.02 6.29 -14.51
N SER A 564 7.67 6.16 -13.35
CA SER A 564 7.85 7.28 -12.43
C SER A 564 8.22 8.47 -13.30
N VAL A 565 7.27 9.39 -13.46
CA VAL A 565 7.42 10.50 -14.38
C VAL A 565 8.51 11.36 -13.82
#